data_AF-A0A9E3SXH6-F1
#
_entry.id   AF-A0A9E3SXH6-F1
#
_cell.length_a   1.000
_cell.length_b   1.000
_cell.length_c   1.000
_cell.angle_alpha   90.00
_cell.angle_beta   90.00
_cell.angle_gamma   90.00
#
_symmetry.space_group_name_H-M   'P 1'
#
loop_
_entity.id
_entity.type
_entity.pdbx_description
1 polymer ?
#
loop_
_entity_poly.entity_id
_entity_poly.type
_entity_poly.pdbx_seq_one_letter_code
_entity_poly.pdbx_strand_id
1 'polypeptide(L)'
;MGDNRGREKFVKFNKGFFNWAAWLTLLLAYVLPYQSTDGFAIHYGYPFAFLTTYNDNLLKAKITLLTSTSFNMGIFAIDVVIIYFAIYFANELLIKWKSKKS
;
A
#
# COMPACT_ATOMS: atom_id res chain seq x y z
N MET A 1 4.35 42.19 -18.88
CA MET A 1 3.78 40.86 -19.20
C MET A 1 4.34 39.88 -18.18
N GLY A 2 3.51 39.45 -17.23
CA GLY A 2 3.94 38.59 -16.11
C GLY A 2 4.13 37.15 -16.56
N ASP A 3 5.34 36.65 -16.40
CA ASP A 3 5.70 35.25 -16.63
C ASP A 3 5.12 34.38 -15.49
N ASN A 4 3.89 33.89 -15.69
CA ASN A 4 3.25 32.88 -14.86
C ASN A 4 3.75 31.47 -15.23
N ARG A 5 5.06 31.22 -15.12
CA ARG A 5 5.58 29.86 -15.17
C ARG A 5 5.16 29.13 -13.89
N GLY A 6 4.06 28.38 -14.00
CA GLY A 6 3.65 27.38 -13.03
C GLY A 6 4.83 26.46 -12.76
N ARG A 7 5.52 26.67 -11.65
CA ARG A 7 6.63 25.81 -11.25
C ARG A 7 6.03 24.46 -10.92
N GLU A 8 6.19 23.51 -11.83
CA GLU A 8 6.02 22.09 -11.54
C GLU A 8 6.89 21.78 -10.32
N LYS A 9 6.23 21.62 -9.17
CA LYS A 9 6.92 21.18 -7.97
C LYS A 9 7.21 19.71 -8.16
N PHE A 10 8.39 19.40 -8.68
CA PHE A 10 8.90 18.03 -8.64
C PHE A 10 8.88 17.55 -7.19
N VAL A 11 8.11 16.48 -6.94
CA VAL A 11 8.04 15.86 -5.63
C VAL A 11 9.42 15.28 -5.33
N LYS A 12 10.14 15.91 -4.39
CA LYS A 12 11.45 15.41 -3.98
C LYS A 12 11.24 14.06 -3.29
N PHE A 13 11.87 13.02 -3.82
CA PHE A 13 11.76 11.67 -3.28
C PHE A 13 12.22 11.63 -1.82
N ASN A 14 11.33 11.22 -0.92
CA ASN A 14 11.61 11.09 0.50
C ASN A 14 11.72 9.60 0.89
N LYS A 15 12.95 9.12 1.11
CA LYS A 15 13.23 7.74 1.53
C LYS A 15 12.52 7.34 2.83
N GLY A 16 12.34 8.27 3.76
CA GLY A 16 11.64 8.03 5.01
C GLY A 16 10.15 7.73 4.78
N PHE A 17 9.48 8.55 3.95
CA PHE A 17 8.08 8.31 3.58
C PHE A 17 7.92 7.01 2.79
N PHE A 18 8.90 6.68 1.94
CA PHE A 18 8.88 5.40 1.22
C PHE A 18 8.99 4.19 2.15
N ASN A 19 9.90 4.24 3.13
CA ASN A 19 10.01 3.18 4.14
C ASN A 19 8.72 3.05 4.97
N TRP A 20 8.16 4.17 5.42
CA TRP A 20 6.88 4.17 6.12
C TRP A 20 5.75 3.61 5.26
N ALA A 21 5.69 3.95 3.97
CA ALA A 21 4.71 3.39 3.05
C ALA A 21 4.83 1.88 2.96
N ALA A 22 6.05 1.34 2.77
CA ALA A 22 6.28 -0.10 2.71
C ALA A 22 5.82 -0.85 3.97
N TRP A 23 6.17 -0.33 5.15
CA TRP A 23 5.73 -0.92 6.43
C TRP A 23 4.21 -0.82 6.60
N LEU A 24 3.62 0.32 6.24
CA LEU A 24 2.17 0.51 6.33
C LEU A 24 1.42 -0.44 5.40
N THR A 25 1.87 -0.61 4.14
CA THR A 25 1.30 -1.55 3.18
C THR A 25 1.31 -2.98 3.72
N LEU A 26 2.42 -3.41 4.33
CA LEU A 26 2.51 -4.73 4.95
C LEU A 26 1.54 -4.86 6.14
N LEU A 27 1.55 -3.89 7.06
CA LEU A 27 0.66 -3.91 8.23
C LEU A 27 -0.82 -3.93 7.83
N LEU A 28 -1.19 -3.15 6.80
CA LEU A 28 -2.56 -3.10 6.30
C LEU A 28 -3.05 -4.46 5.81
N ALA A 29 -2.20 -5.27 5.19
CA ALA A 29 -2.57 -6.62 4.78
C ALA A 29 -2.91 -7.56 5.94
N TYR A 30 -2.35 -7.33 7.14
CA TYR A 30 -2.62 -8.15 8.32
C TYR A 30 -3.73 -7.61 9.21
N VAL A 31 -3.99 -6.29 9.17
CA VAL A 31 -4.94 -5.62 10.07
C VAL A 31 -6.31 -5.42 9.40
N LEU A 32 -6.37 -5.16 8.10
CA LEU A 32 -7.65 -4.97 7.40
C LEU A 32 -8.36 -6.31 7.18
N PRO A 33 -9.71 -6.29 7.18
CA PRO A 33 -10.47 -7.46 6.76
C PRO A 33 -10.11 -7.84 5.31
N TYR A 34 -10.15 -9.13 5.03
CA TYR A 34 -9.88 -9.66 3.70
C TYR A 34 -10.83 -9.03 2.67
N GLN A 35 -10.29 -8.67 1.50
CA GLN A 35 -11.04 -7.94 0.48
C GLN A 35 -12.07 -8.83 -0.22
N SER A 36 -11.76 -10.12 -0.38
CA SER A 36 -12.63 -11.09 -1.01
C SER A 36 -12.28 -12.51 -0.59
N THR A 37 -13.28 -13.39 -0.68
CA THR A 37 -13.10 -14.83 -0.61
C THR A 37 -13.95 -15.48 -1.69
N ASP A 38 -13.32 -16.31 -2.52
CA ASP A 38 -14.02 -17.16 -3.49
C ASP A 38 -14.27 -18.57 -2.92
N GLY A 39 -14.16 -18.74 -1.60
CA GLY A 39 -14.25 -20.04 -0.90
C GLY A 39 -12.98 -20.90 -0.98
N PHE A 40 -12.16 -20.72 -2.01
CA PHE A 40 -10.89 -21.43 -2.22
C PHE A 40 -9.64 -20.59 -1.90
N ALA A 41 -9.76 -19.27 -2.00
CA ALA A 41 -8.67 -18.32 -1.74
C ALA A 41 -9.17 -17.16 -0.87
N ILE A 42 -8.28 -16.66 -0.02
CA ILE A 42 -8.49 -15.46 0.78
C ILE A 42 -7.46 -14.42 0.34
N HIS A 43 -7.94 -13.25 -0.05
CA HIS A 43 -7.13 -12.17 -0.59
C HIS A 43 -6.93 -11.05 0.42
N TYR A 44 -5.67 -10.68 0.64
CA TYR A 44 -5.22 -9.68 1.61
C TYR A 44 -4.37 -8.61 0.93
N GLY A 45 -4.44 -7.40 1.47
CA GLY A 45 -3.71 -6.24 0.94
C GLY A 45 -4.60 -5.04 0.79
N TYR A 46 -3.97 -3.88 0.66
CA TYR A 46 -4.66 -2.62 0.44
C TYR A 46 -3.71 -1.61 -0.21
N PRO A 47 -4.17 -0.80 -1.19
CA PRO A 47 -5.51 -0.80 -1.78
C PRO A 47 -5.84 -2.03 -2.63
N PHE A 48 -4.84 -2.74 -3.16
CA PHE A 48 -5.05 -3.98 -3.91
C PHE A 48 -4.58 -5.20 -3.12
N ALA A 49 -5.15 -6.36 -3.41
CA ALA A 49 -4.70 -7.60 -2.79
C ALA A 49 -3.40 -8.09 -3.42
N PHE A 50 -2.30 -8.04 -2.66
CA PHE A 50 -1.00 -8.57 -3.08
C PHE A 50 -0.63 -9.88 -2.39
N LEU A 51 -1.33 -10.25 -1.32
CA LEU A 51 -1.10 -11.47 -0.57
C LEU A 51 -2.34 -12.35 -0.69
N THR A 52 -2.18 -13.62 -1.04
CA THR A 52 -3.30 -14.56 -1.15
C THR A 52 -2.96 -15.84 -0.42
N THR A 53 -3.88 -16.35 0.38
CA THR A 53 -3.75 -17.66 1.03
C THR A 53 -4.81 -18.59 0.47
N TYR A 54 -4.38 -19.76 0.00
CA TYR A 54 -5.26 -20.79 -0.52
C TYR A 54 -5.72 -21.72 0.61
N ASN A 55 -7.01 -22.06 0.61
CA ASN A 55 -7.59 -22.94 1.60
C ASN A 55 -7.39 -24.40 1.16
N ASP A 56 -6.38 -25.05 1.73
CA ASP A 56 -5.97 -26.41 1.39
C ASP A 56 -6.87 -27.51 1.98
N ASN A 57 -8.04 -27.19 2.55
CA ASN A 57 -9.00 -28.23 2.97
C ASN A 57 -9.43 -29.18 1.82
N LEU A 58 -9.15 -28.83 0.56
CA LEU A 58 -9.31 -29.71 -0.61
C LEU A 58 -8.03 -30.45 -1.04
N LEU A 59 -6.85 -29.96 -0.65
CA LEU A 59 -5.56 -30.60 -0.88
C LEU A 59 -5.13 -31.31 0.41
N LYS A 60 -5.57 -32.57 0.57
CA LYS A 60 -5.24 -33.49 1.67
C LYS A 60 -3.73 -33.73 1.94
N ALA A 61 -2.83 -32.99 1.31
CA ALA A 61 -1.39 -33.10 1.48
C ALA A 61 -0.92 -32.12 2.56
N LYS A 62 0.10 -32.50 3.32
CA LYS A 62 0.78 -31.67 4.33
C LYS A 62 1.49 -30.48 3.66
N ILE A 63 0.75 -29.46 3.27
CA ILE A 63 1.29 -28.25 2.64
C ILE A 63 1.56 -27.24 3.77
N THR A 64 2.74 -26.62 3.78
CA THR A 64 3.09 -25.61 4.77
C THR A 64 2.40 -24.28 4.46
N LEU A 65 2.14 -23.47 5.48
CA LEU A 65 1.48 -22.16 5.33
C LEU A 65 2.19 -21.26 4.30
N LEU A 66 3.53 -21.36 4.21
CA LEU A 66 4.34 -20.64 3.23
C LEU A 66 4.06 -21.09 1.78
N THR A 67 3.90 -22.40 1.58
CA THR A 67 3.60 -22.98 0.26
C THR A 67 2.16 -22.76 -0.20
N SER A 68 1.25 -22.50 0.74
CA SER A 68 -0.16 -22.18 0.48
C SER A 68 -0.42 -20.68 0.32
N THR A 69 0.63 -19.87 0.35
CA THR A 69 0.55 -18.41 0.26
C THR A 69 1.24 -17.92 -1.00
N SER A 70 0.56 -17.11 -1.81
CA SER A 70 1.16 -16.39 -2.93
C SER A 70 1.34 -14.91 -2.60
N PHE A 71 2.47 -14.36 -3.03
CA PHE A 71 2.81 -12.95 -2.87
C PHE A 71 3.07 -12.33 -4.24
N ASN A 72 2.26 -11.34 -4.63
CA ASN A 72 2.43 -10.60 -5.87
C ASN A 72 3.28 -9.35 -5.61
N MET A 73 4.57 -9.46 -5.90
CA MET A 73 5.53 -8.36 -5.71
C MET A 73 5.19 -7.12 -6.54
N GLY A 74 4.60 -7.28 -7.72
CA GLY A 74 4.22 -6.17 -8.59
C GLY A 74 3.08 -5.35 -7.99
N ILE A 75 2.02 -6.01 -7.52
CA ILE A 75 0.89 -5.35 -6.85
C ILE A 75 1.36 -4.70 -5.55
N PHE A 76 2.19 -5.40 -4.76
CA PHE A 76 2.77 -4.83 -3.56
C PHE A 76 3.53 -3.52 -3.84
N ALA A 77 4.39 -3.51 -4.87
CA ALA A 77 5.12 -2.30 -5.24
C ALA A 77 4.18 -1.14 -5.64
N ILE A 78 3.10 -1.43 -6.37
CA ILE A 78 2.08 -0.45 -6.73
C ILE A 78 1.41 0.12 -5.47
N ASP A 79 1.01 -0.73 -4.54
CA ASP A 79 0.38 -0.30 -3.28
C ASP A 79 1.31 0.59 -2.44
N VAL A 80 2.60 0.25 -2.36
CA VAL A 80 3.61 1.08 -1.69
C VAL A 80 3.71 2.46 -2.34
N VAL A 81 3.69 2.53 -3.67
CA VAL A 81 3.71 3.82 -4.40
C VAL A 81 2.45 4.64 -4.11
N ILE A 82 1.27 4.01 -4.10
CA ILE A 82 0.01 4.70 -3.80
C ILE A 82 0.03 5.26 -2.37
N ILE A 83 0.41 4.43 -1.39
CA ILE A 83 0.48 4.83 0.02
C ILE A 83 1.55 5.90 0.23
N TYR A 84 2.69 5.83 -0.46
CA TYR A 84 3.70 6.88 -0.44
C TYR A 84 3.13 8.24 -0.85
N PHE A 85 2.38 8.29 -1.96
CA PHE A 85 1.74 9.53 -2.40
C PHE A 85 0.68 10.00 -1.40
N ALA A 86 -0.11 9.09 -0.83
CA ALA A 86 -1.09 9.45 0.20
C ALA A 86 -0.43 10.11 1.42
N ILE A 87 0.68 9.54 1.92
CA ILE A 87 1.47 10.10 3.03
C ILE A 87 2.03 11.47 2.65
N TYR A 88 2.61 11.59 1.45
CA TYR A 88 3.18 12.84 0.96
C TYR A 88 2.14 13.96 0.88
N PHE A 89 0.97 13.69 0.27
CA PHE A 89 -0.11 14.66 0.15
C PHE A 89 -0.71 15.01 1.53
N ALA A 90 -0.90 14.03 2.41
CA ALA A 90 -1.37 14.29 3.77
C ALA A 90 -0.42 15.23 4.53
N ASN A 91 0.89 15.02 4.42
CA ASN A 91 1.88 15.88 5.04
C ASN A 91 1.85 17.32 4.49
N GLU A 92 1.77 17.48 3.16
CA GLU A 92 1.64 18.81 2.53
C GLU A 92 0.36 19.54 2.98
N LEU A 93 -0.77 18.83 3.10
CA LEU A 93 -2.02 19.40 3.60
C LEU A 93 -1.89 19.83 5.07
N LEU A 94 -1.31 18.99 5.93
CA LEU A 94 -1.10 19.30 7.34
C LEU A 94 -0.21 20.53 7.54
N ILE A 95 0.85 20.69 6.74
CA ILE A 95 1.73 21.86 6.78
C ILE A 95 0.94 23.12 6.40
N LYS A 96 0.17 23.07 5.31
CA LYS A 96 -0.68 24.20 4.88
C LYS A 96 -1.69 24.60 5.95
N TRP A 97 -2.31 23.61 6.60
CA TRP A 97 -3.29 23.86 7.66
C TRP A 97 -2.66 24.51 8.89
N LYS A 98 -1.46 24.05 9.30
CA LYS A 98 -0.72 24.67 10.40
C LYS A 98 -0.31 26.11 10.07
N SER A 99 0.18 26.37 8.86
CA SER A 99 0.58 27.71 8.42
C SER A 99 -0.58 28.70 8.33
N LYS A 100 -1.82 28.23 8.07
CA LYS A 100 -3.01 29.08 8.04
C LYS A 100 -3.49 29.47 9.45
N LYS A 101 -3.12 28.70 10.47
CA LYS A 101 -3.54 28.89 11.87
C LYS A 101 -2.54 29.71 12.69
N SER A 102 -1.29 29.82 12.23
CA SER A 102 -0.27 30.73 12.79
C SER A 102 -0.39 32.12 12.19
#